data_AF-A0AAN1MQB8-F1
#
_entry.id   AF-A0AAN1MQB8-F1
#
_cell.length_a   1.000
_cell.length_b   1.000
_cell.length_c   1.000
_cell.angle_alpha   90.00
_cell.angle_beta   90.00
_cell.angle_gamma   90.00
#
_symmetry.space_group_name_H-M   'P 1'
#
loop_
_entity.id
_entity.type
_entity.pdbx_description
1 polymer ?
#
loop_
_entity_poly.entity_id
_entity_poly.type
_entity_poly.pdbx_seq_one_letter_code
_entity_poly.pdbx_strand_id
1 'polypeptide(L)' 'MTGAKPMQCGGCGGADFRLFTADAEVRIAVECQQCKDVSYIQPSPAKLAIEWDDKSDGRLTVF' A
#
# COMPACT_ATOMS: atom_id res chain seq x y z
N MET A 1 -14.07 13.61 -0.36
CA MET A 1 -12.95 13.06 -1.14
C MET A 1 -12.84 13.79 -2.48
N THR A 2 -12.34 15.02 -2.49
CA THR A 2 -12.13 15.78 -3.73
C THR A 2 -10.75 15.39 -4.30
N GLY A 3 -10.73 14.76 -5.47
CA GLY A 3 -9.48 14.38 -6.17
C GLY A 3 -9.17 12.88 -6.25
N ALA A 4 -9.95 12.01 -5.59
CA ALA A 4 -9.81 10.57 -5.77
C ALA A 4 -10.30 10.18 -7.17
N LYS A 5 -9.47 9.47 -7.93
CA LYS A 5 -9.86 8.87 -9.23
C LYS A 5 -10.35 7.45 -9.00
N PRO A 6 -11.41 6.99 -9.71
CA PRO A 6 -11.84 5.61 -9.63
C PRO A 6 -10.74 4.67 -10.12
N MET A 7 -10.59 3.53 -9.44
CA MET A 7 -9.66 2.48 -9.85
C MET A 7 -10.21 1.76 -11.10
N GLN A 8 -9.31 1.42 -12.03
CA GLN A 8 -9.62 0.63 -13.21
C GLN A 8 -8.58 -0.47 -13.39
N CYS A 9 -9.00 -1.61 -13.92
CA CYS A 9 -8.11 -2.72 -14.22
C CYS A 9 -7.14 -2.32 -15.34
N GLY A 10 -5.83 -2.47 -15.11
CA GLY A 10 -4.82 -2.14 -16.12
C GLY A 10 -4.89 -3.02 -17.38
N GLY A 11 -5.47 -4.22 -17.27
CA GLY A 11 -5.61 -5.14 -18.41
C GLY A 11 -6.86 -4.90 -19.27
N CYS A 12 -8.01 -4.57 -18.68
CA CYS A 12 -9.29 -4.49 -19.40
C CYS A 12 -10.09 -3.20 -19.19
N GLY A 13 -9.64 -2.28 -18.32
CA GLY A 13 -10.35 -1.04 -18.00
C GLY A 13 -11.58 -1.19 -17.10
N GLY A 14 -11.95 -2.41 -16.70
CA GLY A 14 -13.09 -2.69 -15.82
C GLY A 14 -12.95 -2.05 -14.44
N ALA A 15 -14.07 -1.63 -13.84
CA ALA A 15 -14.12 -0.93 -12.55
C ALA A 15 -14.64 -1.80 -11.39
N ASP A 16 -15.20 -2.97 -11.69
CA ASP A 16 -15.76 -3.88 -10.67
C ASP A 16 -14.69 -4.86 -10.18
N PHE A 17 -14.50 -4.90 -8.86
CA PHE A 17 -13.53 -5.75 -8.20
C PHE A 17 -14.15 -6.51 -7.03
N ARG A 18 -13.67 -7.74 -6.82
CA ARG A 18 -13.93 -8.52 -5.59
C ARG A 18 -12.65 -8.59 -4.77
N LEU A 19 -12.78 -8.38 -3.46
CA LEU A 19 -11.67 -8.35 -2.52
C LEU A 19 -11.64 -9.65 -1.71
N PHE A 20 -10.45 -10.17 -1.48
CA PHE A 20 -10.21 -11.35 -0.65
C PHE A 20 -9.02 -11.10 0.28
N THR A 21 -9.08 -11.65 1.49
CA THR A 21 -7.92 -11.72 2.39
C THR A 21 -6.98 -12.80 1.86
N ALA A 22 -5.75 -12.43 1.47
CA ALA A 22 -4.83 -13.36 0.83
C ALA A 22 -3.95 -14.14 1.83
N ASP A 23 -3.55 -13.51 2.93
CA ASP A 23 -2.71 -14.10 3.97
C ASP A 23 -2.88 -13.41 5.34
N ALA A 24 -2.26 -14.01 6.37
CA ALA A 24 -2.25 -13.47 7.73
C ALA A 24 -1.43 -12.16 7.87
N GLU A 25 -0.66 -11.80 6.84
CA GLU A 25 0.22 -10.61 6.80
C GLU A 25 -0.43 -9.39 6.12
N VAL A 26 -1.77 -9.34 6.06
CA VAL A 26 -2.54 -8.17 5.62
C VAL A 26 -2.41 -7.90 4.11
N ARG A 27 -2.15 -8.91 3.27
CA ARG A 27 -2.33 -8.72 1.82
C ARG A 27 -3.80 -8.87 1.44
N ILE A 28 -4.29 -7.91 0.64
CA ILE A 28 -5.63 -7.95 0.06
C ILE A 28 -5.47 -8.33 -1.41
N ALA A 29 -6.02 -9.47 -1.81
CA ALA A 29 -6.16 -9.83 -3.21
C ALA A 29 -7.36 -9.11 -3.82
N VAL A 30 -7.17 -8.59 -5.03
CA VAL A 30 -8.15 -7.79 -5.78
C VAL A 30 -8.37 -8.47 -7.13
N GLU A 31 -9.53 -9.08 -7.34
CA GLU A 31 -9.90 -9.75 -8.58
C GLU A 31 -10.79 -8.85 -9.44
N CYS A 32 -10.37 -8.55 -10.68
CA CYS A 32 -11.21 -7.89 -11.66
C CYS A 32 -12.37 -8.79 -12.07
N GLN A 33 -13.60 -8.31 -11.95
CA GLN A 33 -14.78 -9.13 -12.25
C GLN A 33 -14.98 -9.37 -13.75
N GLN A 34 -14.35 -8.57 -14.62
CA GLN A 34 -14.45 -8.68 -16.07
C GLN A 34 -13.42 -9.63 -16.69
N CYS A 35 -12.12 -9.44 -16.41
CA CYS A 35 -11.05 -10.26 -17.01
C CYS A 35 -10.47 -11.33 -16.08
N LYS A 36 -10.89 -11.37 -14.81
CA LYS A 36 -10.41 -12.30 -13.76
C LYS A 36 -8.93 -12.18 -13.42
N ASP A 37 -8.27 -11.11 -13.86
CA ASP A 37 -6.92 -10.80 -13.41
C ASP A 37 -6.89 -10.45 -11.91
N VAL A 38 -5.81 -10.85 -11.23
CA VAL A 38 -5.67 -10.72 -9.77
C VAL A 38 -4.45 -9.87 -9.44
N SER A 39 -4.69 -8.79 -8.70
CA SER A 39 -3.65 -7.92 -8.15
C SER A 39 -3.62 -7.99 -6.63
N TYR A 40 -2.54 -7.51 -6.01
CA TYR A 40 -2.40 -7.50 -4.55
C TYR A 40 -2.15 -6.09 -4.02
N ILE A 41 -2.93 -5.69 -3.02
CA ILE A 41 -2.64 -4.52 -2.21
C ILE A 41 -1.85 -5.01 -1.00
N GLN A 42 -0.61 -4.55 -0.87
CA GLN A 42 0.26 -4.84 0.26
C GLN A 42 0.54 -3.53 1.02
N PRO A 43 -0.01 -3.35 2.24
CA PRO A 43 0.35 -2.25 3.10
C PRO A 43 1.84 -2.34 3.45
N SER A 44 2.63 -1.34 3.08
CA SER A 44 4.01 -1.24 3.56
C SER A 44 4.03 -0.61 4.96
N PRO A 45 4.79 -1.14 5.92
CA PRO A 45 5.03 -0.45 7.18
C PRO A 45 5.55 0.97 6.94
N ALA A 46 5.12 1.93 7.75
CA ALA A 46 5.67 3.28 7.69
C ALA A 46 7.16 3.24 8.01
N LYS A 47 8.00 3.76 7.11
CA LYS A 47 9.43 3.96 7.38
C LYS A 47 9.60 5.26 8.15
N LEU A 48 10.04 5.18 9.40
CA LEU A 48 10.51 6.33 10.18
C LEU A 48 12.02 6.42 10.02
N ALA A 49 12.51 7.55 9.52
CA ALA A 49 13.92 7.88 9.48
C ALA A 49 14.13 9.21 10.21
N ILE A 50 15.17 9.28 11.04
CA ILE A 50 15.63 10.53 11.64
C ILE A 50 16.94 10.88 10.92
N GLU A 51 16.93 11.98 10.19
CA GLU A 51 18.13 12.56 9.60
C GLU A 51 18.74 13.52 10.62
N TRP A 52 19.98 13.25 10.99
CA TRP A 52 20.78 14.11 11.85
C TRP A 52 21.70 14.92 10.93
N ASP A 53 21.65 16.25 11.03
CA ASP A 53 22.54 17.13 10.27
C ASP A 53 24.00 16.91 10.71
N ASP A 54 24.99 17.21 9.87
CA ASP A 54 26.43 16.87 10.06
C ASP A 54 27.06 17.44 11.36
N LYS A 55 26.32 18.28 12.09
CA LYS A 55 26.71 18.88 13.38
C LYS A 55 25.93 18.36 14.59
N SER A 56 25.10 17.34 14.41
CA SER A 56 24.22 16.82 15.46
C SER A 56 24.79 15.51 16.00
N ASP A 57 25.39 15.55 17.20
CA ASP A 57 25.78 14.34 17.95
C ASP A 57 24.50 13.65 18.42
N GLY A 58 23.90 12.82 17.55
CA GLY A 58 22.71 12.03 17.83
C GLY A 58 22.95 11.02 18.95
N ARG A 59 22.88 11.47 20.21
CA ARG A 59 22.84 10.63 21.41
C ARG A 59 21.63 10.99 22.25
N LEU A 60 20.61 10.16 22.15
CA LEU A 60 19.53 10.12 23.13
C LEU A 60 19.99 9.16 24.25
N THR A 61 20.67 9.69 25.26
CA THR A 61 20.89 8.95 26.52
C THR A 61 19.57 8.96 27.29
N VAL A 62 18.90 7.81 27.30
CA VAL A 62 17.74 7.55 28.17
C VAL A 62 18.29 7.17 29.55
N PHE A 63 17.87 7.90 30.59
CA PHE A 63 18.11 7.58 32.00
C PHE A 63 17.08 6.56 32.50
#